data_AF-A0A0J7LVR6-F1
#
_entry.id   AF-A0A0J7LVR6-F1
#
_cell.length_a   1.000
_cell.length_b   1.000
_cell.length_c   1.000
_cell.angle_alpha   90.00
_cell.angle_beta   90.00
_cell.angle_gamma   90.00
#
_symmetry.space_group_name_H-M   'P 1'
#
loop_
_entity.id
_entity.type
_entity.pdbx_description
1 polymer ?
#
loop_
_entity_poly.entity_id
_entity_poly.type
_entity_poly.pdbx_seq_one_letter_code
_entity_poly.pdbx_strand_id
1 'polypeptide(L)' 'MSRALKRSGFTFVGPTIVYAFMQATGMVNDHLVQCPQHRQCYLLSQ' A
#
# COMPACT_ATOMS: atom_id res chain seq x y z
N MET A 1 -4.19 -2.97 -9.36
CA MET A 1 -3.91 -1.51 -9.41
C MET A 1 -2.93 -1.10 -10.52
N SER A 2 -1.70 -1.64 -10.59
CA SER A 2 -0.69 -1.27 -11.62
C SER A 2 -1.21 -1.28 -13.08
N ARG A 3 -1.89 -2.35 -13.52
CA ARG A 3 -2.48 -2.42 -14.89
C ARG A 3 -3.55 -1.35 -15.15
N ALA A 4 -4.32 -0.98 -14.14
CA ALA A 4 -5.35 0.05 -14.27
C ALA A 4 -4.70 1.44 -14.42
N LEU A 5 -3.72 1.76 -13.56
CA LEU A 5 -2.97 3.01 -13.64
C LEU A 5 -2.24 3.16 -14.97
N LYS A 6 -1.63 2.09 -15.49
CA LYS A 6 -1.00 2.12 -16.82
C LYS A 6 -2.02 2.39 -17.94
N ARG A 7 -3.23 1.84 -17.85
CA ARG A 7 -4.32 2.14 -18.81
C ARG A 7 -4.83 3.58 -18.70
N SER A 8 -4.78 4.17 -17.51
CA SER A 8 -5.12 5.57 -17.27
C SER A 8 -4.00 6.55 -17.67
N GLY A 9 -2.90 6.07 -18.26
CA GLY A 9 -1.81 6.93 -18.78
C GLY A 9 -0.70 7.24 -17.78
N PHE A 10 -0.73 6.69 -16.57
CA PHE A 10 0.36 6.90 -15.61
C PHE A 10 1.63 6.13 -16.03
N THR A 11 2.77 6.79 -15.87
CA THR A 11 4.11 6.20 -16.09
C THR A 11 4.73 5.79 -14.76
N PHE A 12 5.72 4.89 -14.79
CA PHE A 12 6.43 4.42 -13.60
C PHE A 12 5.54 3.74 -12.52
N VAL A 13 4.42 3.15 -12.94
CA VAL A 13 3.45 2.48 -12.05
C VAL A 13 3.57 0.95 -12.12
N GLY A 14 4.80 0.43 -12.04
CA GLY A 14 5.06 -1.01 -11.97
C GLY A 14 4.44 -1.68 -10.73
N PRO A 15 4.22 -2.99 -10.72
CA PRO A 15 3.55 -3.69 -9.61
C PRO A 15 4.24 -3.48 -8.26
N THR A 16 5.58 -3.51 -8.22
CA THR A 16 6.36 -3.26 -7.00
C THR A 16 6.17 -1.85 -6.47
N ILE A 17 6.22 -0.84 -7.35
CA ILE A 17 6.04 0.57 -6.97
C ILE A 17 4.63 0.79 -6.42
N VAL A 18 3.64 0.21 -7.08
CA VAL A 18 2.25 0.34 -6.68
C VAL A 18 1.97 -0.40 -5.36
N TYR A 19 2.62 -1.54 -5.11
CA TYR A 19 2.50 -2.21 -3.82
C TYR A 19 3.14 -1.38 -2.69
N ALA A 20 4.34 -0.83 -2.92
CA ALA A 20 4.97 0.08 -1.96
C ALA A 20 4.10 1.33 -1.68
N PHE A 21 3.45 1.87 -2.71
CA PHE A 21 2.48 2.95 -2.55
C PHE A 21 1.27 2.54 -1.68
N MET A 22 0.74 1.33 -1.89
CA MET A 22 -0.36 0.80 -1.06
C MET A 22 0.04 0.66 0.41
N GLN A 23 1.27 0.22 0.68
CA GLN A 23 1.81 0.16 2.04
C GLN A 23 1.94 1.57 2.65
N ALA A 24 2.54 2.52 1.92
CA ALA A 24 2.81 3.87 2.42
C ALA A 24 1.54 4.70 2.68
N THR A 25 0.47 4.45 1.93
CA THR A 25 -0.81 5.17 2.07
C THR A 25 -1.81 4.48 2.99
N GLY A 26 -1.43 3.35 3.58
CA GLY A 26 -2.29 2.60 4.51
C GLY A 26 -3.40 1.80 3.82
N MET A 27 -3.36 1.61 2.50
CA MET A 27 -4.27 0.68 1.81
C MET A 27 -4.00 -0.77 2.20
N VAL A 28 -2.77 -1.08 2.64
CA VAL A 28 -2.38 -2.37 3.22
C VAL A 28 -1.56 -2.11 4.48
N ASN A 29 -1.83 -2.84 5.54
CA ASN A 29 -1.04 -2.81 6.77
C ASN A 29 -0.03 -3.97 6.77
N ASP A 30 1.17 -3.70 6.27
CA ASP A 30 2.29 -4.64 6.25
C ASP A 30 3.34 -4.33 7.33
N HIS A 31 2.96 -3.61 8.40
CA HIS A 31 3.83 -3.52 9.56
C HIS A 31 4.11 -4.92 10.11
N LEU A 32 5.36 -5.16 10.52
CA LEU A 32 5.69 -6.40 11.24
C LEU A 32 4.80 -6.50 12.50
N VAL A 33 4.40 -7.71 12.88
CA VAL A 33 3.50 -7.93 14.03
C VAL A 33 4.06 -7.34 15.34
N GLN A 34 5.39 -7.27 15.46
CA GLN A 34 6.09 -6.69 16.62
C GLN A 34 6.29 -5.17 16.53
N CYS A 35 5.94 -4.54 15.40
CA CYS A 35 6.00 -3.09 15.26
C CYS A 35 4.98 -2.44 16.20
N PRO A 36 5.35 -1.41 16.99
CA PRO A 36 4.41 -0.80 17.94
C PRO A 36 3.18 -0.17 17.25
N GLN A 37 3.29 0.13 15.94
CA GLN A 37 2.25 0.74 15.13
C GLN A 37 1.34 -0.31 14.46
N HIS A 38 1.71 -1.60 14.42
CA HIS A 38 0.93 -2.65 13.75
C HIS A 38 -0.52 -2.69 14.25
N ARG A 39 -0.71 -2.72 15.57
CA ARG A 39 -2.04 -2.73 16.19
C ARG A 39 -2.81 -1.44 15.91
N GLN A 40 -2.14 -0.29 16.01
CA GLN A 40 -2.79 1.00 15.79
C GLN A 40 -3.29 1.13 14.35
N CYS A 41 -2.46 0.79 13.36
CA CYS A 41 -2.84 0.82 11.95
C CYS A 41 -4.00 -0.14 11.64
N TYR A 42 -4.01 -1.34 12.26
CA TYR A 42 -5.13 -2.29 12.11
C TYR A 42 -6.45 -1.73 12.65
N LEU A 43 -6.42 -1.04 13.79
CA LEU A 43 -7.61 -0.44 14.39
C LEU A 43 -8.16 0.73 13.56
N LEU A 44 -7.29 1.49 12.88
CA LEU A 44 -7.70 2.61 12.03
C LEU A 44 -8.27 2.18 10.67
N SER A 45 -7.98 0.95 10.23
CA SER A 45 -8.47 0.41 8.96
C SER A 45 -9.83 -0.28 9.05
N GLN A 46 -10.44 -0.36 10.24
CA GLN A 46 -11.79 -0.89 10.47
C GLN A 46 -12.80 0.25 10.61
#